data_AF-A0A939G537-F1
#
_entry.id   AF-A0A939G537-F1
#
_cell.length_a   1.000
_cell.length_b   1.000
_cell.length_c   1.000
_cell.angle_alpha   90.00
_cell.angle_beta   90.00
_cell.angle_gamma   90.00
#
_symmetry.space_group_name_H-M   'P 1'
#
loop_
_entity.id
_entity.type
_entity.pdbx_description
1 polymer ?
#
loop_
_entity_poly.entity_id
_entity_poly.type
_entity_poly.pdbx_seq_one_letter_code
_entity_poly.pdbx_strand_id
1 'polypeptide(L)'
;MRHPFFISSLLLFTSCAAPKSLTAELTPRSLRANNLEETISRRDEVMLAYSLVSYDNQNKAVGVINGGWGVETLKKGQSANLAQAIPVRLPMPRGGKIVASVVLVEVDDYKTASTLVMQIQKLNNIVAVPAGILLTATEVLTPLKYVSAGLAAAGLGLQFANQLDDDDVLGQSSVTIDDAAWRKSGKQQLHIPARFTGQHLRDSFDYELTYDVALKTLKMGPSGQ
;
A
#
# COMPACT_ATOMS: atom_id res chain seq x y z
N MET A 1 57.80 14.79 -49.05
CA MET A 1 56.63 15.38 -48.38
C MET A 1 55.99 14.29 -47.51
N ARG A 2 56.06 14.42 -46.18
CA ARG A 2 55.51 13.46 -45.22
C ARG A 2 54.33 14.14 -44.50
N HIS A 3 53.12 13.62 -44.68
CA HIS A 3 51.96 14.06 -43.92
C HIS A 3 51.86 13.25 -42.62
N PRO A 4 51.74 13.91 -41.44
CA PRO A 4 51.41 13.19 -40.22
C PRO A 4 49.90 12.92 -40.21
N PHE A 5 49.54 11.64 -40.10
CA PHE A 5 48.19 11.19 -39.81
C PHE A 5 47.83 11.60 -38.38
N PHE A 6 46.93 12.59 -38.24
CA PHE A 6 46.32 12.97 -36.98
C PHE A 6 45.23 11.94 -36.64
N ILE A 7 45.53 11.00 -35.74
CA ILE A 7 44.53 10.10 -35.15
C ILE A 7 43.77 10.90 -34.10
N SER A 8 42.56 11.35 -34.45
CA SER A 8 41.65 12.02 -33.53
C SER A 8 40.90 10.96 -32.71
N SER A 9 41.27 10.79 -31.44
CA SER A 9 40.55 9.95 -30.48
C SER A 9 39.20 10.60 -30.14
N LEU A 10 38.12 10.11 -30.74
CA LEU A 10 36.75 10.43 -30.34
C LEU A 10 36.45 9.73 -28.99
N LEU A 11 36.64 10.47 -27.89
CA LEU A 11 36.10 10.11 -26.57
C LEU A 11 34.58 10.36 -26.61
N LEU A 12 33.82 9.31 -26.92
CA LEU A 12 32.37 9.29 -26.74
C LEU A 12 32.07 9.26 -25.23
N PHE A 13 31.88 10.44 -24.65
CA PHE A 13 31.26 10.59 -23.33
C PHE A 13 29.78 10.20 -23.42
N THR A 14 29.49 8.91 -23.34
CA THR A 14 28.14 8.44 -23.06
C THR A 14 27.79 8.87 -21.64
N SER A 15 27.13 10.02 -21.52
CA SER A 15 26.49 10.44 -20.27
C SER A 15 25.45 9.39 -19.90
N CYS A 16 25.82 8.48 -19.01
CA CYS A 16 24.93 7.50 -18.42
C CYS A 16 24.06 8.25 -17.41
N ALA A 17 22.98 8.88 -17.87
CA ALA A 17 22.01 9.50 -16.98
C ALA A 17 21.48 8.41 -16.03
N ALA A 18 21.71 8.59 -14.73
CA ALA A 18 21.23 7.65 -13.73
C ALA A 18 19.70 7.48 -13.91
N PRO A 19 19.21 6.26 -14.12
CA PRO A 19 17.81 6.03 -14.38
C PRO A 19 16.99 6.48 -13.16
N LYS A 20 15.96 7.26 -13.42
CA LYS A 20 15.15 7.88 -12.36
C LYS A 20 14.42 6.80 -11.56
N SER A 21 14.48 6.88 -10.23
CA SER A 21 13.76 5.96 -9.35
C SER A 21 12.26 6.20 -9.45
N LEU A 22 11.49 5.11 -9.38
CA LEU A 22 10.04 5.18 -9.29
C LEU A 22 9.63 5.15 -7.82
N THR A 23 8.57 5.87 -7.50
CA THR A 23 7.92 5.88 -6.18
C THR A 23 6.47 5.49 -6.36
N ALA A 24 6.06 4.42 -5.70
CA ALA A 24 4.67 4.02 -5.63
C ALA A 24 3.92 4.96 -4.70
N GLU A 25 2.67 5.26 -5.06
CA GLU A 25 1.71 5.97 -4.24
C GLU A 25 0.40 5.18 -4.23
N LEU A 26 -0.09 4.82 -3.04
CA LEU A 26 -1.41 4.22 -2.83
C LEU A 26 -2.34 5.28 -2.27
N THR A 27 -3.48 5.48 -2.92
CA THR A 27 -4.51 6.45 -2.52
C THR A 27 -5.88 5.79 -2.45
N PRO A 28 -6.46 5.58 -1.26
CA PRO A 28 -7.87 5.19 -1.14
C PRO A 28 -8.77 6.29 -1.73
N ARG A 29 -9.87 5.91 -2.40
CA ARG A 29 -10.74 6.86 -3.12
C ARG A 29 -12.15 6.89 -2.57
N SER A 30 -12.82 5.74 -2.54
CA SER A 30 -14.22 5.64 -2.12
C SER A 30 -14.49 4.30 -1.48
N LEU A 31 -15.32 4.30 -0.45
CA LEU A 31 -15.88 3.08 0.15
C LEU A 31 -17.40 3.20 0.12
N ARG A 32 -18.10 2.19 -0.37
CA ARG A 32 -19.57 2.13 -0.37
C ARG A 32 -20.04 0.89 0.38
N ALA A 33 -20.93 1.08 1.33
CA ALA A 33 -21.62 0.00 2.03
C ALA A 33 -22.91 -0.35 1.28
N ASN A 34 -22.88 -1.34 0.39
CA ASN A 34 -24.09 -1.80 -0.31
C ASN A 34 -24.99 -2.62 0.60
N ASN A 35 -24.39 -3.39 1.50
CA ASN A 35 -25.05 -4.06 2.62
C ASN A 35 -24.13 -4.07 3.85
N LEU A 36 -24.73 -4.14 5.02
CA LEU A 36 -24.04 -4.13 6.32
C LEU A 36 -24.09 -5.52 6.95
N GLU A 37 -23.11 -5.82 7.80
CA GLU A 37 -23.11 -7.02 8.62
C GLU A 37 -24.20 -6.93 9.70
N GLU A 38 -24.38 -5.77 10.34
CA GLU A 38 -25.40 -5.62 11.37
C GLU A 38 -26.79 -5.23 10.82
N THR A 39 -27.73 -6.18 10.77
CA THR A 39 -29.12 -5.89 10.38
C THR A 39 -29.91 -5.12 11.44
N ILE A 40 -29.59 -5.32 12.73
CA ILE A 40 -30.36 -4.77 13.86
C ILE A 40 -30.07 -3.29 14.05
N SER A 41 -28.80 -2.91 14.19
CA SER A 41 -28.38 -1.51 14.37
C SER A 41 -28.52 -0.71 13.06
N ARG A 42 -28.43 -1.40 11.91
CA ARG A 42 -28.35 -0.82 10.56
C ARG A 42 -27.18 0.15 10.40
N ARG A 43 -26.13 -0.03 11.19
CA ARG A 43 -24.94 0.81 11.21
C ARG A 43 -23.73 -0.07 11.54
N ASP A 44 -22.71 0.00 10.69
CA ASP A 44 -21.43 -0.63 10.99
C ASP A 44 -20.40 0.48 11.19
N GLU A 45 -19.54 0.33 12.20
CA GLU A 45 -18.35 1.16 12.35
C GLU A 45 -17.22 0.47 11.60
N VAL A 46 -16.52 1.20 10.72
CA VAL A 46 -15.47 0.61 9.89
C VAL A 46 -14.20 1.44 9.92
N MET A 47 -13.07 0.76 9.75
CA MET A 47 -11.79 1.37 9.45
C MET A 47 -11.14 0.70 8.24
N LEU A 48 -10.28 1.45 7.56
CA LEU A 48 -9.46 0.98 6.45
C LEU A 48 -7.99 1.08 6.84
N ALA A 49 -7.29 -0.04 6.80
CA ALA A 49 -5.84 -0.09 6.91
C ALA A 49 -5.24 -0.48 5.56
N TYR A 50 -4.12 0.13 5.19
CA TYR A 50 -3.48 -0.12 3.91
C TYR A 50 -1.97 0.02 3.98
N SER A 51 -1.27 -0.66 3.08
CA SER A 51 0.18 -0.66 3.05
C SER A 51 0.76 -0.74 1.64
N LEU A 52 1.98 -0.24 1.52
CA LEU A 52 2.88 -0.52 0.41
C LEU A 52 4.06 -1.30 0.96
N VAL A 53 4.42 -2.40 0.30
CA VAL A 53 5.66 -3.15 0.58
C VAL A 53 6.50 -3.16 -0.69
N SER A 54 7.78 -2.81 -0.57
CA SER A 54 8.73 -2.84 -1.67
C SER A 54 9.66 -4.03 -1.55
N TYR A 55 9.88 -4.68 -2.68
CA TYR A 55 10.77 -5.81 -2.84
C TYR A 55 11.85 -5.46 -3.85
N ASP A 56 13.08 -5.89 -3.59
CA ASP A 56 14.17 -5.79 -4.55
C ASP A 56 14.09 -6.87 -5.64
N ASN A 57 15.07 -6.86 -6.56
CA ASN A 57 15.17 -7.82 -7.66
C ASN A 57 15.52 -9.25 -7.20
N GLN A 58 15.89 -9.43 -5.92
CA GLN A 58 16.10 -10.73 -5.27
C GLN A 58 14.85 -11.17 -4.51
N ASN A 59 13.74 -10.44 -4.67
CA ASN A 59 12.47 -10.68 -4.00
C ASN A 59 12.56 -10.59 -2.47
N LYS A 60 13.51 -9.80 -1.95
CA LYS A 60 13.64 -9.48 -0.53
C LYS A 60 12.86 -8.21 -0.23
N ALA A 61 12.06 -8.22 0.84
CA ALA A 61 11.39 -7.01 1.31
C ALA A 61 12.43 -6.00 1.80
N VAL A 62 12.36 -4.76 1.32
CA VAL A 62 13.32 -3.70 1.64
C VAL A 62 12.67 -2.44 2.22
N GLY A 63 11.35 -2.33 2.16
CA GLY A 63 10.63 -1.21 2.77
C GLY A 63 9.14 -1.49 2.93
N VAL A 64 8.56 -0.89 3.95
CA VAL A 64 7.11 -0.87 4.16
C VAL A 64 6.67 0.51 4.64
N ILE A 65 5.47 0.90 4.25
CA ILE A 65 4.77 2.07 4.79
C ILE A 65 3.29 1.73 4.91
N ASN A 66 2.67 2.18 5.99
CA ASN A 66 1.25 1.93 6.27
C ASN A 66 0.48 3.24 6.30
N GLY A 67 -0.82 3.14 6.04
CA GLY A 67 -1.77 4.22 6.13
C GLY A 67 -3.08 3.72 6.70
N GLY A 68 -3.89 4.65 7.19
CA GLY A 68 -5.13 4.35 7.88
C GLY A 68 -6.18 5.43 7.62
N TRP A 69 -7.43 5.02 7.57
CA TRP A 69 -8.61 5.87 7.48
C TRP A 69 -9.74 5.27 8.35
N GLY A 70 -10.63 6.10 8.89
CA GLY A 70 -11.66 5.69 9.86
C GLY A 70 -11.42 6.33 11.23
N VAL A 71 -12.16 6.03 12.29
CA VAL A 71 -13.28 5.09 12.49
C VAL A 71 -14.60 5.77 12.13
N GLU A 72 -15.30 5.25 11.13
CA GLU A 72 -16.48 5.92 10.55
C GLU A 72 -17.70 5.02 10.56
N THR A 73 -18.84 5.56 10.98
CA THR A 73 -20.12 4.84 10.95
C THR A 73 -20.74 4.92 9.55
N LEU A 74 -20.99 3.76 8.94
CA LEU A 74 -21.67 3.63 7.66
C LEU A 74 -23.07 3.07 7.82
N LYS A 75 -24.00 3.58 6.99
CA LYS A 75 -25.33 3.03 6.80
C LYS A 75 -25.41 2.27 5.49
N LYS A 76 -26.36 1.35 5.38
CA LYS A 76 -26.67 0.70 4.10
C LYS A 76 -26.95 1.74 3.00
N GLY A 77 -26.28 1.57 1.86
CA GLY A 77 -26.30 2.47 0.71
C GLY A 77 -25.40 3.70 0.83
N GLN A 78 -24.73 3.93 1.96
CA GLN A 78 -23.87 5.08 2.18
C GLN A 78 -22.52 4.90 1.50
N SER A 79 -22.00 5.99 0.94
CA SER A 79 -20.61 6.09 0.49
C SER A 79 -19.82 6.99 1.44
N ALA A 80 -18.68 6.49 1.92
CA ALA A 80 -17.64 7.30 2.53
C ALA A 80 -16.74 7.90 1.46
N ASN A 81 -16.49 9.21 1.58
CA ASN A 81 -15.48 9.90 0.82
C ASN A 81 -14.13 9.75 1.52
N LEU A 82 -13.19 9.04 0.89
CA LEU A 82 -11.86 8.80 1.45
C LEU A 82 -10.89 9.95 1.15
N ALA A 83 -11.38 11.15 0.82
CA ALA A 83 -10.54 12.33 0.56
C ALA A 83 -9.64 12.71 1.75
N GLN A 84 -10.01 12.32 2.97
CA GLN A 84 -9.19 12.52 4.17
C GLN A 84 -8.18 11.40 4.42
N ALA A 85 -8.24 10.29 3.67
CA ALA A 85 -7.25 9.23 3.77
C ALA A 85 -5.89 9.75 3.28
N ILE A 86 -4.84 9.55 4.08
CA ILE A 86 -3.49 10.05 3.78
C ILE A 86 -2.82 9.09 2.78
N PRO A 87 -2.48 9.52 1.56
CA PRO A 87 -1.78 8.65 0.61
C PRO A 87 -0.42 8.20 1.17
N VAL A 88 -0.08 6.94 0.97
CA VAL A 88 1.23 6.40 1.37
C VAL A 88 2.14 6.28 0.15
N ARG A 89 3.43 6.52 0.36
CA ARG A 89 4.42 6.56 -0.73
C ARG A 89 5.64 5.73 -0.38
N LEU A 90 6.09 4.91 -1.33
CA LEU A 90 7.24 4.04 -1.14
C LEU A 90 8.10 3.95 -2.40
N PRO A 91 9.42 4.21 -2.32
CA PRO A 91 10.34 3.97 -3.43
C PRO A 91 10.29 2.51 -3.89
N MET A 92 10.22 2.31 -5.20
CA MET A 92 10.32 0.99 -5.83
C MET A 92 11.77 0.72 -6.25
N PRO A 93 12.42 -0.33 -5.71
CA PRO A 93 13.73 -0.76 -6.17
C PRO A 93 13.73 -1.12 -7.65
N ARG A 94 14.85 -0.85 -8.32
CA ARG A 94 15.00 -1.19 -9.74
C ARG A 94 14.94 -2.69 -9.96
N GLY A 95 14.16 -3.13 -10.93
CA GLY A 95 13.94 -4.56 -11.21
C GLY A 95 13.19 -5.29 -10.09
N GLY A 96 12.73 -4.56 -9.07
CA GLY A 96 11.92 -5.08 -7.98
C GLY A 96 10.43 -4.95 -8.26
N LYS A 97 9.65 -5.00 -7.18
CA LYS A 97 8.19 -4.89 -7.23
C LYS A 97 7.61 -4.20 -6.01
N ILE A 98 6.37 -3.76 -6.15
CA ILE A 98 5.56 -3.20 -5.08
C ILE A 98 4.35 -4.11 -4.87
N VAL A 99 4.02 -4.39 -3.61
CA VAL A 99 2.74 -4.97 -3.23
C VAL A 99 1.94 -3.87 -2.52
N ALA A 100 0.78 -3.54 -3.07
CA ALA A 100 -0.17 -2.60 -2.48
C ALA A 100 -1.33 -3.40 -1.90
N SER A 101 -1.57 -3.26 -0.60
CA SER A 101 -2.54 -4.04 0.16
C SER A 101 -3.50 -3.11 0.89
N VAL A 102 -4.77 -3.49 0.94
CA VAL A 102 -5.83 -2.81 1.68
C VAL A 102 -6.65 -3.83 2.44
N VAL A 103 -7.09 -3.47 3.63
CA VAL A 103 -7.93 -4.28 4.53
C VAL A 103 -9.03 -3.38 5.07
N LEU A 104 -10.27 -3.82 4.90
CA LEU A 104 -11.46 -3.23 5.52
C LEU A 104 -11.80 -4.06 6.75
N VAL A 105 -11.99 -3.39 7.87
CA VAL A 105 -12.17 -4.01 9.19
C VAL A 105 -13.38 -3.40 9.87
N GLU A 106 -14.22 -4.26 10.44
CA GLU A 106 -15.30 -3.87 11.34
C GLU A 106 -14.72 -3.41 12.69
N VAL A 107 -15.35 -2.42 13.32
CA VAL A 107 -14.84 -1.83 14.55
C VAL A 107 -15.76 -2.15 15.72
N ASP A 108 -15.28 -3.03 16.60
CA ASP A 108 -15.93 -3.35 17.88
C ASP A 108 -15.64 -2.31 18.97
N ASP A 109 -14.38 -1.88 19.08
CA ASP A 109 -13.94 -0.86 20.04
C ASP A 109 -13.49 0.40 19.32
N TYR A 110 -14.42 1.35 19.22
CA TYR A 110 -14.19 2.68 18.64
C TYR A 110 -12.93 3.36 19.18
N LYS A 111 -12.69 3.32 20.50
CA LYS A 111 -11.57 4.06 21.11
C LYS A 111 -10.23 3.43 20.72
N THR A 112 -10.18 2.10 20.72
CA THR A 112 -8.95 1.39 20.36
C THR A 112 -8.66 1.53 18.87
N ALA A 113 -9.66 1.36 18.00
CA ALA A 113 -9.51 1.54 16.56
C ALA A 113 -9.16 3.00 16.18
N SER A 114 -9.79 3.99 16.84
CA SER A 114 -9.45 5.40 16.62
C SER A 114 -8.00 5.71 17.02
N THR A 115 -7.53 5.13 18.13
CA THR A 115 -6.14 5.25 18.56
C THR A 115 -5.18 4.64 17.54
N LEU A 116 -5.50 3.45 17.02
CA LEU A 116 -4.73 2.80 15.98
C LEU A 116 -4.62 3.69 14.74
N VAL A 117 -5.75 4.13 14.18
CA VAL A 117 -5.76 4.97 12.98
C VAL A 117 -4.94 6.25 13.19
N MET A 118 -5.09 6.91 14.34
CA MET A 118 -4.29 8.08 14.69
C MET A 118 -2.79 7.78 14.75
N GLN A 119 -2.39 6.63 15.29
CA GLN A 119 -0.99 6.24 15.35
C GLN A 119 -0.44 5.89 13.97
N ILE A 120 -1.19 5.17 13.13
CA ILE A 120 -0.81 4.88 11.74
C ILE A 120 -0.61 6.19 10.97
N GLN A 121 -1.56 7.13 11.07
CA GLN A 121 -1.50 8.42 10.37
C GLN A 121 -0.33 9.29 10.84
N LYS A 122 0.06 9.20 12.11
CA LYS A 122 1.26 9.87 12.64
C LYS A 122 2.55 9.24 12.11
N LEU A 123 2.55 7.94 11.84
CA LEU A 123 3.69 7.21 11.30
C LEU A 123 3.69 7.26 9.76
N ASN A 124 4.12 8.38 9.21
CA ASN A 124 4.29 8.55 7.76
C ASN A 124 5.70 8.21 7.24
N ASN A 125 6.52 7.55 8.07
CA ASN A 125 7.91 7.22 7.75
C ASN A 125 8.01 5.83 7.12
N ILE A 126 8.94 5.70 6.16
CA ILE A 126 9.30 4.41 5.59
C ILE A 126 10.08 3.62 6.64
N VAL A 127 9.62 2.42 6.93
CA VAL A 127 10.33 1.49 7.80
C VAL A 127 11.17 0.55 6.94
N ALA A 128 12.48 0.54 7.17
CA ALA A 128 13.35 -0.48 6.60
C ALA A 128 13.03 -1.82 7.27
N VAL A 129 12.64 -2.80 6.46
CA VAL A 129 12.16 -4.08 6.98
C VAL A 129 13.34 -5.05 7.07
N PRO A 130 13.66 -5.61 8.25
CA PRO A 130 14.54 -6.77 8.34
C PRO A 130 13.87 -7.94 7.60
N ALA A 131 14.62 -8.64 6.74
CA ALA A 131 14.07 -9.71 5.89
C ALA A 131 13.37 -10.85 6.65
N GLY A 132 13.59 -10.97 7.98
CA GLY A 132 12.88 -11.92 8.83
C GLY A 132 11.48 -11.50 9.27
N ILE A 133 11.11 -10.21 9.17
CA ILE A 133 9.78 -9.70 9.62
C ILE A 133 8.73 -9.87 8.54
N LEU A 134 9.07 -9.61 7.28
CA LEU A 134 8.24 -9.93 6.12
C LEU A 134 8.82 -11.20 5.49
N LEU A 135 8.38 -12.36 6.01
CA LEU A 135 8.86 -13.67 5.57
C LEU A 135 8.85 -13.83 4.04
N THR A 136 9.82 -14.59 3.55
CA THR A 136 10.18 -14.71 2.14
C THR A 136 9.09 -15.32 1.26
N ALA A 137 9.23 -15.13 -0.06
CA ALA A 137 8.39 -15.55 -1.19
C ALA A 137 7.65 -16.91 -1.17
N THR A 138 7.99 -17.79 -0.23
CA THR A 138 7.47 -19.14 -0.08
C THR A 138 6.20 -19.22 0.77
N GLU A 139 5.90 -18.19 1.56
CA GLU A 139 4.63 -18.09 2.27
C GLU A 139 3.60 -17.31 1.45
N VAL A 140 2.38 -17.82 1.39
CA VAL A 140 1.24 -17.06 0.87
C VAL A 140 0.94 -15.93 1.87
N LEU A 141 1.44 -14.74 1.58
CA LEU A 141 1.17 -13.54 2.36
C LEU A 141 -0.18 -12.96 1.94
N THR A 142 -1.13 -12.92 2.88
CA THR A 142 -2.42 -12.26 2.72
C THR A 142 -2.24 -10.74 2.83
N PRO A 143 -3.14 -9.91 2.25
CA PRO A 143 -3.11 -8.47 2.48
C PRO A 143 -3.12 -8.08 3.96
N LEU A 144 -3.87 -8.80 4.80
CA LEU A 144 -3.82 -8.64 6.26
C LEU A 144 -2.41 -8.82 6.80
N LYS A 145 -1.71 -9.91 6.45
CA LYS A 145 -0.31 -10.13 6.87
C LYS A 145 0.62 -9.00 6.43
N TYR A 146 0.43 -8.43 5.24
CA TYR A 146 1.23 -7.29 4.79
C TYR A 146 1.03 -6.04 5.64
N VAL A 147 -0.23 -5.72 5.95
CA VAL A 147 -0.57 -4.59 6.82
C VAL A 147 -0.04 -4.84 8.25
N SER A 148 -0.34 -6.01 8.83
CA SER A 148 0.06 -6.35 10.21
C SER A 148 1.57 -6.40 10.38
N ALA A 149 2.32 -6.99 9.42
CA ALA A 149 3.78 -6.99 9.46
C ALA A 149 4.37 -5.58 9.30
N GLY A 150 3.76 -4.75 8.47
CA GLY A 150 4.13 -3.35 8.34
C GLY A 150 3.95 -2.58 9.65
N LEU A 151 2.83 -2.77 10.34
CA LEU A 151 2.54 -2.15 11.63
C LEU A 151 3.46 -2.69 12.73
N ALA A 152 3.74 -3.99 12.74
CA ALA A 152 4.71 -4.61 13.64
C ALA A 152 6.12 -4.02 13.46
N ALA A 153 6.57 -3.86 12.21
CA ALA A 153 7.85 -3.21 11.89
C ALA A 153 7.89 -1.75 12.37
N ALA A 154 6.74 -1.07 12.40
CA ALA A 154 6.59 0.29 12.91
C ALA A 154 6.42 0.37 14.45
N GLY A 155 6.46 -0.77 15.16
CA GLY A 155 6.32 -0.84 16.61
C GLY A 155 4.88 -0.86 17.13
N LEU A 156 3.89 -1.04 16.24
CA LEU A 156 2.46 -1.04 16.59
C LEU A 156 1.85 -2.47 16.70
N GLY A 157 2.54 -3.50 16.22
CA GLY A 157 1.92 -4.82 15.97
C GLY A 157 1.30 -5.52 17.19
N LEU A 158 1.94 -5.51 18.36
CA LEU A 158 1.42 -6.21 19.55
C LEU A 158 0.22 -5.50 20.18
N GLN A 159 0.17 -4.17 20.09
CA GLN A 159 -0.89 -3.37 20.69
C GLN A 159 -2.21 -3.53 19.92
N PHE A 160 -2.16 -3.92 18.64
CA PHE A 160 -3.31 -3.92 17.76
C PHE A 160 -3.56 -5.23 17.01
N ALA A 161 -2.99 -6.34 17.50
CA ALA A 161 -3.20 -7.65 16.91
C ALA A 161 -4.70 -8.05 16.92
N ASN A 162 -5.42 -7.70 17.99
CA ASN A 162 -6.85 -7.98 18.12
C ASN A 162 -7.73 -7.12 17.19
N GLN A 163 -7.23 -5.99 16.68
CA GLN A 163 -7.98 -5.16 15.72
C GLN A 163 -7.70 -5.57 14.27
N LEU A 164 -6.79 -6.52 14.06
CA LEU A 164 -6.33 -6.98 12.76
C LEU A 164 -6.19 -8.51 12.79
N ASP A 165 -7.14 -9.16 13.45
CA ASP A 165 -7.33 -10.60 13.33
C ASP A 165 -8.32 -10.90 12.20
N ASP A 166 -8.48 -12.18 11.87
CA ASP A 166 -9.29 -12.59 10.73
C ASP A 166 -10.81 -12.50 11.00
N ASP A 167 -11.23 -12.35 12.26
CA ASP A 167 -12.64 -12.39 12.66
C ASP A 167 -13.35 -11.05 12.35
N ASP A 168 -12.67 -9.92 12.51
CA ASP A 168 -13.23 -8.57 12.25
C ASP A 168 -13.00 -8.09 10.79
N VAL A 169 -12.33 -8.90 9.95
CA VAL A 169 -11.98 -8.50 8.58
C VAL A 169 -13.16 -8.68 7.63
N LEU A 170 -13.82 -7.56 7.33
CA LEU A 170 -14.86 -7.48 6.29
C LEU A 170 -14.32 -7.79 4.90
N GLY A 171 -13.05 -7.48 4.62
CA GLY A 171 -12.42 -7.92 3.38
C GLY A 171 -11.04 -7.33 3.12
N GLN A 172 -10.37 -7.89 2.11
CA GLN A 172 -9.00 -7.55 1.80
C GLN A 172 -8.72 -7.61 0.31
N SER A 173 -7.86 -6.72 -0.18
CA SER A 173 -7.45 -6.66 -1.59
C SER A 173 -5.97 -6.35 -1.71
N SER A 174 -5.31 -6.91 -2.72
CA SER A 174 -3.94 -6.55 -3.06
C SER A 174 -3.68 -6.54 -4.55
N VAL A 175 -2.69 -5.75 -4.94
CA VAL A 175 -2.14 -5.74 -6.30
C VAL A 175 -0.63 -5.72 -6.25
N THR A 176 0.01 -6.52 -7.11
CA THR A 176 1.46 -6.52 -7.28
C THR A 176 1.83 -5.77 -8.56
N ILE A 177 2.83 -4.91 -8.47
CA ILE A 177 3.34 -4.11 -9.59
C ILE A 177 4.84 -4.38 -9.73
N ASP A 178 5.22 -5.10 -10.78
CA ASP A 178 6.62 -5.34 -11.14
C ASP A 178 7.19 -4.20 -11.99
N ASP A 179 8.41 -3.74 -11.68
CA ASP A 179 9.08 -2.62 -12.37
C ASP A 179 9.17 -2.85 -13.89
N ALA A 180 9.55 -4.06 -14.30
CA ALA A 180 9.70 -4.41 -15.71
C ALA A 180 8.36 -4.42 -16.47
N ALA A 181 7.31 -4.98 -15.87
CA ALA A 181 5.98 -5.02 -16.47
C ALA A 181 5.37 -3.61 -16.54
N TRP A 182 5.53 -2.82 -15.47
CA TRP A 182 5.04 -1.45 -15.40
C TRP A 182 5.63 -0.57 -16.50
N ARG A 183 6.96 -0.56 -16.64
CA ARG A 183 7.66 0.26 -17.66
C ARG A 183 7.23 -0.11 -19.08
N LYS A 184 6.97 -1.38 -19.34
CA LYS A 184 6.46 -1.85 -20.65
C LYS A 184 5.01 -1.42 -20.89
N SER A 185 4.20 -1.30 -19.85
CA SER A 185 2.78 -0.97 -19.98
C SER A 185 2.51 0.48 -20.41
N GLY A 186 3.43 1.40 -20.12
CA GLY A 186 3.24 2.85 -20.32
C GLY A 186 2.16 3.48 -19.43
N LYS A 187 1.52 2.72 -18.53
CA LYS A 187 0.53 3.23 -17.59
C LYS A 187 1.21 4.14 -16.55
N GLN A 188 0.46 5.12 -16.06
CA GLN A 188 0.90 6.02 -15.00
C GLN A 188 0.18 5.72 -13.67
N GLN A 189 -0.99 5.09 -13.75
CA GLN A 189 -1.84 4.80 -12.61
C GLN A 189 -2.71 3.56 -12.88
N LEU A 190 -3.02 2.80 -11.83
CA LEU A 190 -4.02 1.75 -11.79
C LEU A 190 -5.18 2.22 -10.92
N HIS A 191 -6.41 1.97 -11.39
CA HIS A 191 -7.63 2.11 -10.62
C HIS A 191 -8.09 0.69 -10.25
N ILE A 192 -8.12 0.37 -8.96
CA ILE A 192 -8.44 -0.97 -8.47
C ILE A 192 -9.81 -0.94 -7.79
N PRO A 193 -10.84 -1.56 -8.40
CA PRO A 193 -12.07 -1.88 -7.70
C PRO A 193 -11.87 -3.14 -6.86
N ALA A 194 -12.33 -3.12 -5.62
CA ALA A 194 -12.40 -4.26 -4.73
C ALA A 194 -13.82 -4.37 -4.18
N ARG A 195 -14.39 -5.58 -4.21
CA ARG A 195 -15.70 -5.86 -3.63
C ARG A 195 -15.53 -6.92 -2.55
N PHE A 196 -16.03 -6.62 -1.36
CA PHE A 196 -15.93 -7.46 -0.19
C PHE A 196 -17.34 -7.93 0.17
N THR A 197 -17.54 -9.23 0.12
CA THR A 197 -18.85 -9.85 0.41
C THR A 197 -18.62 -11.05 1.31
N GLY A 198 -19.52 -11.24 2.26
CA GLY A 198 -19.47 -12.35 3.19
C GLY A 198 -20.78 -12.48 3.94
N GLN A 199 -20.77 -13.39 4.90
CA GLN A 199 -21.92 -13.69 5.72
C GLN A 199 -21.45 -13.99 7.14
N HIS A 200 -22.05 -13.31 8.12
CA HIS A 200 -21.87 -13.59 9.53
C HIS A 200 -23.22 -13.99 10.12
N LEU A 201 -23.29 -15.22 10.64
CA LEU A 201 -24.54 -15.86 11.05
C LEU A 201 -25.60 -15.84 9.93
N ARG A 202 -26.62 -14.97 10.04
CA ARG A 202 -27.72 -14.84 9.08
C ARG A 202 -27.62 -13.58 8.21
N ASP A 203 -26.73 -12.68 8.56
CA ASP A 203 -26.61 -11.39 7.93
C ASP A 203 -25.47 -11.43 6.91
N SER A 204 -25.64 -10.73 5.80
CA SER A 204 -24.66 -10.70 4.70
C SER A 204 -24.19 -9.28 4.51
N PHE A 205 -22.91 -9.09 4.26
CA PHE A 205 -22.36 -7.76 3.99
C PHE A 205 -21.91 -7.65 2.52
N ASP A 206 -21.85 -6.41 2.03
CA ASP A 206 -21.38 -6.09 0.68
C ASP A 206 -20.79 -4.68 0.68
N TYR A 207 -19.48 -4.59 0.50
CA TYR A 207 -18.73 -3.36 0.45
C TYR A 207 -18.00 -3.23 -0.89
N GLU A 208 -18.01 -2.03 -1.46
CA GLU A 208 -17.24 -1.70 -2.65
C GLU A 208 -16.22 -0.61 -2.34
N LEU A 209 -14.94 -0.95 -2.46
CA LEU A 209 -13.80 -0.07 -2.29
C LEU A 209 -13.18 0.24 -3.65
N THR A 210 -12.81 1.50 -3.87
CA THR A 210 -11.91 1.87 -4.97
C THR A 210 -10.65 2.51 -4.40
N TYR A 211 -9.49 2.09 -4.89
CA TYR A 211 -8.21 2.71 -4.57
C TYR A 211 -7.32 2.80 -5.80
N ASP A 212 -6.41 3.76 -5.77
CA ASP A 212 -5.48 4.04 -6.86
C ASP A 212 -4.07 3.64 -6.46
N VAL A 213 -3.31 3.07 -7.40
CA VAL A 213 -1.87 2.89 -7.27
C VAL A 213 -1.15 3.52 -8.45
N ALA A 214 -0.29 4.50 -8.19
CA ALA A 214 0.48 5.21 -9.20
C ALA A 214 1.98 5.01 -8.98
N LEU A 215 2.76 4.96 -10.07
CA LEU A 215 4.22 5.00 -10.01
C LEU A 215 4.71 6.32 -10.60
N LYS A 216 5.19 7.19 -9.73
CA LYS A 216 5.67 8.53 -10.08
C LYS A 216 7.18 8.56 -10.05
N THR A 217 7.76 9.34 -10.96
CA THR A 217 9.19 9.65 -10.85
C THR A 217 9.35 10.85 -9.94
N LEU A 218 9.85 10.66 -8.71
CA LEU A 218 10.19 11.78 -7.85
C LEU A 218 11.53 12.35 -8.31
N LYS A 219 11.58 13.67 -8.55
CA LYS A 219 12.86 14.37 -8.57
C LYS A 219 13.32 14.42 -7.11
N MET A 220 14.27 13.55 -6.75
CA MET A 220 15.03 13.80 -5.53
C MET A 220 15.76 15.13 -5.76
N GLY A 221 15.32 16.19 -5.07
CA GLY A 221 16.15 17.37 -4.91
C GLY A 221 17.44 16.96 -4.19
N PRO A 222 18.55 17.68 -4.37
CA PRO A 222 19.77 17.35 -3.65
C PRO A 222 19.46 17.32 -2.15
N SER A 223 19.65 16.18 -1.52
CA SER A 223 19.71 16.08 -0.07
C SER A 223 20.79 17.05 0.39
N GLY A 224 20.41 18.09 1.12
CA GLY A 224 21.33 19.04 1.73
C GLY A 224 22.39 18.28 2.51
N GLN A 225 23.63 18.74 2.33
CA GLN A 225 24.85 18.26 2.97
C GLN A 225 24.76 18.29 4.49
#